data_AF-A0A0R2A4E9-F1
#
_entry.id   AF-A0A0R2A4E9-F1
#
_cell.length_a   1.000
_cell.length_b   1.000
_cell.length_c   1.000
_cell.angle_alpha   90.00
_cell.angle_beta   90.00
_cell.angle_gamma   90.00
#
_symmetry.space_group_name_H-M   'P 1'
#
loop_
_entity.id
_entity.type
_entity.pdbx_description
1 polymer ?
#
loop_
_entity_poly.entity_id
_entity_poly.type
_entity_poly.pdbx_seq_one_letter_code
_entity_poly.pdbx_strand_id
1 'polypeptide(L)' 'MREAGVSIEYLIEYIELFKGGKKTLEARKDLLREQLKVIKRHLDEVQNTYDLINKKVQNYETHVEGYHGKLIK' A
#
# COMPACT_ATOMS: atom_id res chain seq x y z
N MET A 1 9.05 11.61 0.27
CA MET A 1 7.81 11.26 1.00
C MET A 1 6.56 11.49 0.16
N ARG A 2 6.43 12.62 -0.54
CA ARG A 2 5.30 12.86 -1.46
C ARG A 2 5.13 11.79 -2.54
N GLU A 3 6.24 11.34 -3.14
CA GLU A 3 6.25 10.24 -4.12
C GLU A 3 5.86 8.87 -3.51
N ALA A 4 5.96 8.72 -2.19
CA ALA A 4 5.55 7.52 -1.47
C ALA A 4 4.09 7.60 -1.00
N GLY A 5 3.29 8.52 -1.55
CA GLY A 5 1.86 8.66 -1.24
C GLY A 5 1.55 9.32 0.10
N VAL A 6 2.54 9.93 0.77
CA VAL A 6 2.30 10.69 2.00
C VAL A 6 1.59 12.01 1.65
N SER A 7 0.50 12.32 2.37
CA SER A 7 -0.31 13.51 2.09
C SER A 7 0.46 14.81 2.32
N ILE A 8 0.05 15.88 1.64
CA ILE A 8 0.69 17.19 1.78
C ILE A 8 0.44 17.74 3.19
N GLU A 9 -0.76 17.51 3.73
CA GLU A 9 -1.18 17.91 5.06
C GLU A 9 -0.26 17.30 6.13
N TYR A 10 0.06 16.01 5.99
CA TYR A 10 0.98 15.32 6.89
C TYR A 10 2.39 15.93 6.83
N LEU A 11 2.87 16.29 5.64
CA LEU A 11 4.17 16.92 5.47
C LEU A 11 4.21 18.32 6.09
N ILE A 12 3.13 19.09 5.97
CA ILE A 12 2.99 20.40 6.61
C ILE A 12 3.08 20.26 8.12
N GLU A 13 2.28 19.38 8.71
CA GLU A 13 2.26 19.14 10.16
C GLU A 13 3.63 18.71 10.70
N TYR A 14 4.29 17.79 9.99
CA TYR A 14 5.65 17.36 10.35
C TYR A 14 6.65 18.53 10.33
N ILE A 15 6.59 19.38 9.31
CA ILE A 15 7.47 20.56 9.18
C ILE A 15 7.20 21.57 10.30
N GLU A 16 5.94 21.79 10.67
CA GLU A 16 5.56 22.66 11.78
C GLU A 16 6.12 22.14 13.10
N LEU A 17 5.97 20.85 13.39
CA LEU A 17 6.59 20.23 14.55
C LEU A 17 8.12 20.33 14.49
N PHE A 18 8.73 20.14 13.31
CA PHE A 18 10.17 20.22 13.14
C PHE A 18 10.74 21.58 13.55
N LYS A 19 10.05 22.67 13.23
CA LYS A 19 10.43 24.04 13.65
C LYS A 19 10.50 24.20 15.18
N GLY A 20 9.76 23.40 15.95
CA GLY A 20 9.80 23.37 17.42
C GLY A 20 11.06 22.73 18.03
N GLY A 21 11.97 22.19 17.21
CA GLY A 21 13.26 21.67 17.65
C GLY A 21 13.15 20.49 18.62
N LYS A 22 13.97 20.47 19.69
CA LYS A 22 14.02 19.34 20.63
C LYS A 22 12.70 19.11 21.38
N LYS A 23 11.90 20.16 21.60
CA LYS A 23 10.65 20.09 22.35
C LYS A 23 9.59 19.21 21.69
N THR A 24 9.67 19.03 20.38
CA THR A 24 8.71 18.28 19.55
C THR A 24 9.27 16.95 19.06
N LEU A 25 10.39 16.47 19.60
CA LEU A 25 11.05 15.24 19.14
C LEU A 25 10.11 14.03 19.20
N GLU A 26 9.46 13.82 20.34
CA GLU A 26 8.57 12.67 20.53
C GLU A 26 7.30 12.80 19.69
N ALA A 27 6.69 14.00 19.61
CA ALA A 27 5.55 14.25 18.73
C ALA A 27 5.86 13.91 17.25
N ARG A 28 7.06 14.27 16.76
CA ARG A 28 7.49 13.91 15.39
C ARG A 28 7.66 12.41 15.20
N LYS A 29 8.18 11.70 16.20
CA LYS A 29 8.32 10.23 16.13
C LYS A 29 6.96 9.56 16.11
N ASP A 30 6.04 10.00 16.95
CA ASP A 30 4.72 9.42 17.04
C ASP A 30 3.93 9.66 15.74
N LEU A 31 4.01 10.87 15.19
CA LEU A 31 3.44 11.19 13.88
C LEU A 31 3.96 10.21 12.80
N LEU A 32 5.28 9.99 12.75
CA LEU A 32 5.92 9.05 11.81
C LEU A 32 5.49 7.59 12.02
N ARG A 33 5.28 7.17 13.27
CA ARG A 33 4.78 5.83 13.58
C ARG A 33 3.35 5.64 13.09
N GLU A 34 2.49 6.63 13.27
CA GLU A 34 1.12 6.58 12.77
C GLU A 34 1.10 6.51 11.24
N GLN A 35 1.94 7.31 10.56
CA GLN A 35 2.05 7.23 9.10
C GLN A 35 2.55 5.85 8.64
N LEU A 36 3.49 5.25 9.37
CA LEU A 36 3.96 3.90 9.06
C LEU A 36 2.83 2.86 9.16
N LYS A 37 1.93 2.97 10.15
CA LYS A 37 0.76 2.10 10.27
C LYS A 37 -0.21 2.27 9.09
N VAL A 38 -0.42 3.51 8.63
CA VAL A 38 -1.27 3.79 7.46
C VAL A 38 -0.68 3.14 6.21
N ILE A 39 0.62 3.35 5.95
CA ILE A 39 1.31 2.77 4.79
C ILE A 39 1.28 1.24 4.86
N LYS A 40 1.51 0.64 6.03
CA LYS A 40 1.49 -0.82 6.19
C LYS A 40 0.11 -1.40 5.85
N ARG A 41 -0.98 -0.76 6.28
CA ARG A 41 -2.34 -1.21 5.94
C ARG A 41 -2.58 -1.20 4.43
N HIS A 42 -2.15 -0.13 3.75
CA HIS A 42 -2.29 -0.04 2.31
C HIS A 42 -1.45 -1.10 1.58
N LEU A 43 -0.22 -1.36 2.03
CA LEU A 43 0.60 -2.45 1.51
C LEU A 43 -0.09 -3.81 1.64
N ASP A 44 -0.74 -4.07 2.78
CA ASP A 44 -1.44 -5.34 3.01
C ASP A 44 -2.67 -5.49 2.10
N GLU A 45 -3.42 -4.40 1.85
CA GLU A 45 -4.53 -4.38 0.90
C GLU A 45 -4.08 -4.64 -0.54
N VAL A 46 -2.99 -4.00 -0.96
CA VAL A 46 -2.39 -4.19 -2.28
C VAL A 46 -1.86 -5.61 -2.44
N GLN A 47 -1.20 -6.16 -1.42
CA GLN A 47 -0.71 -7.54 -1.42
C GLN A 47 -1.85 -8.56 -1.54
N ASN A 48 -2.94 -8.38 -0.77
CA ASN A 48 -4.11 -9.24 -0.87
C ASN A 48 -4.71 -9.21 -2.29
N THR A 49 -4.78 -8.02 -2.90
CA THR A 49 -5.28 -7.86 -4.27
C THR A 49 -4.37 -8.54 -5.27
N TYR A 50 -3.06 -8.38 -5.12
CA TYR A 50 -2.06 -9.06 -5.93
C TYR A 50 -2.21 -10.59 -5.85
N ASP A 51 -2.33 -11.15 -4.64
CA ASP A 51 -2.44 -12.59 -4.43
C ASP A 51 -3.70 -13.16 -5.10
N LEU A 52 -4.83 -12.44 -5.05
CA LEU A 52 -6.07 -12.83 -5.73
C LEU A 52 -5.92 -12.85 -7.25
N ILE A 53 -5.27 -11.83 -7.82
CA ILE A 53 -5.02 -11.75 -9.27
C ILE A 53 -4.03 -12.84 -9.68
N ASN A 54 -2.94 -13.00 -8.93
CA ASN A 54 -1.95 -14.03 -9.19
C ASN A 54 -2.58 -15.42 -9.18
N LYS A 55 -3.44 -15.72 -8.19
CA LYS A 55 -4.22 -16.97 -8.16
C LYS A 55 -5.11 -17.13 -9.41
N LYS A 56 -5.75 -16.06 -9.87
CA LYS A 56 -6.56 -16.09 -11.10
C LYS A 56 -5.70 -16.40 -12.32
N VAL A 57 -4.51 -15.81 -12.44
CA VAL A 57 -3.57 -16.05 -13.54
C VAL A 57 -3.10 -17.50 -13.56
N GLN A 58 -2.66 -18.03 -12.42
CA GLN A 58 -2.22 -19.44 -12.31
C GLN A 58 -3.34 -20.43 -12.67
N ASN A 59 -4.57 -20.14 -12.23
CA ASN A 59 -5.73 -20.95 -12.57
C ASN A 59 -6.14 -20.82 -14.04
N TYR A 60 -5.83 -19.69 -14.69
CA TYR A 60 -6.16 -19.44 -16.09
C TYR A 60 -5.39 -20.42 -16.99
N GLU A 61 -4.08 -20.56 -16.79
CA GLU A 61 -3.26 -21.53 -17.53
C GLU A 61 -3.74 -22.98 -17.28
N THR A 62 -4.08 -23.30 -16.03
CA THR A 62 -4.52 -24.67 -15.66
C THR A 62 -5.90 -25.06 -16.22
N HIS A 63 -6.85 -24.12 -16.32
CA HIS A 63 -8.24 -24.43 -16.69
C HIS A 63 -8.63 -23.99 -18.11
N VAL A 64 -7.98 -22.97 -18.67
CA VAL A 64 -8.36 -22.43 -19.99
C VAL A 64 -7.65 -23.17 -21.13
N GLU A 65 -6.42 -23.64 -20.94
CA GLU A 65 -5.73 -24.46 -21.95
C GLU A 65 -6.37 -25.86 -22.10
N GLY A 66 -7.03 -26.38 -21.06
CA GLY A 66 -7.85 -27.60 -21.15
C GLY A 66 -9.24 -27.41 -21.76
N TYR A 67 -9.70 -26.16 -21.96
CA TYR A 67 -11.05 -25.82 -22.42
C TYR A 67 -11.14 -25.45 -23.91
N HIS A 68 -10.07 -25.64 -24.70
CA HIS A 68 -10.09 -25.43 -26.16
C HIS A 68 -10.97 -26.43 -26.95
N GLY A 69 -11.65 -27.37 -26.29
CA GLY A 69 -12.44 -28.42 -26.94
C GLY A 69 -13.98 -28.29 -26.92
N LYS A 70 -14.57 -27.24 -26.32
CA LYS A 70 -16.05 -27.14 -26.19
C LYS A 70 -16.69 -25.80 -26.54
N LEU A 71 -15.95 -24.86 -27.14
CA LEU A 71 -16.49 -23.59 -27.64
C LEU A 71 -16.47 -23.47 -29.17
N ILE A 72 -16.57 -24.59 -29.88
CA ILE A 72 -16.97 -24.57 -31.29
C ILE A 72 -18.27 -25.38 -31.37
N LYS A 73 -19.38 -24.66 -31.48
CA LYS A 73 -20.70 -25.19 -31.84
C LYS A 73 -20.94 -24.92 -33.31
#